data_AF-A0A6B3N8N2-F1
#
_entry.id   AF-A0A6B3N8N2-F1
#
_cell.length_a   1.000
_cell.length_b   1.000
_cell.length_c   1.000
_cell.angle_alpha   90.00
_cell.angle_beta   90.00
_cell.angle_gamma   90.00
#
_symmetry.space_group_name_H-M   'P 1'
#
loop_
_entity.id
_entity.type
_entity.pdbx_description
1 polymer ?
#
loop_
_entity_poly.entity_id
_entity_poly.type
_entity_poly.pdbx_seq_one_letter_code
_entity_poly.pdbx_strand_id
1 'polypeptide(L)'
;QDIIETVFGVVLFTLLVQGLTTRWFLEKLNLIGDQPLRQQYSEVLARRIALNRVRNYLEEGLKTTEIDSDLWRYQTKLIDTQLTTINDEIKELRSNHPELETVELEQLQETMLDIEADTYAEFIRSGRLNENLSPIMQQVLIEADQKTIDIENVT
;
A
#
# COMPACT_ATOMS: atom_id res chain seq x y z
N GLN A 1 15.20 17.48 44.86
CA GLN A 1 15.39 17.00 43.47
C GLN A 1 14.11 16.40 42.89
N ASP A 2 13.02 16.36 43.68
CA ASP A 2 11.80 15.58 43.42
C ASP A 2 10.86 16.18 42.36
N ILE A 3 11.01 17.49 42.08
CA ILE A 3 10.17 18.19 41.09
C ILE A 3 10.58 17.83 39.66
N ILE A 4 11.88 17.64 39.39
CA ILE A 4 12.36 17.34 38.03
C ILE A 4 11.92 15.94 37.60
N GLU A 5 12.03 14.93 38.47
CA GLU A 5 11.56 13.57 38.17
C GLU A 5 10.05 13.51 37.97
N THR A 6 9.28 14.23 38.80
CA THR A 6 7.81 14.28 38.67
C THR A 6 7.38 14.98 37.38
N VAL A 7 7.99 16.12 37.05
CA VAL A 7 7.67 16.86 35.82
C VAL A 7 8.09 16.07 34.59
N PHE A 8 9.24 15.39 34.63
CA PHE A 8 9.70 14.54 33.52
C PHE A 8 8.75 13.35 33.30
N GLY A 9 8.32 12.70 34.39
CA GLY A 9 7.34 11.60 34.34
C GLY A 9 6.00 12.03 33.77
N VAL A 10 5.48 13.20 34.19
CA VAL A 10 4.21 13.72 33.69
C VAL A 10 4.32 14.12 32.21
N VAL A 11 5.39 14.80 31.78
CA VAL A 11 5.57 15.18 30.37
C VAL A 11 5.65 13.94 29.48
N LEU A 12 6.45 12.93 29.84
CA LEU A 12 6.57 11.69 29.09
C LEU A 12 5.24 10.92 29.02
N PHE A 13 4.50 10.87 30.14
CA PHE A 13 3.19 10.23 30.20
C PHE A 13 2.15 10.97 29.35
N THR A 14 2.16 12.31 29.35
CA THR A 14 1.23 13.10 28.52
C THR A 14 1.49 12.94 27.03
N LEU A 15 2.75 12.85 26.60
CA LEU A 15 3.09 12.59 25.19
C LEU A 15 2.71 11.16 24.77
N LEU A 16 2.88 10.17 25.64
CA LEU A 16 2.46 8.79 25.38
C LEU A 16 0.94 8.66 25.29
N VAL A 17 0.22 9.25 26.24
CA VAL A 17 -1.25 9.29 26.20
C VAL A 17 -1.69 10.04 24.95
N GLN A 18 -1.18 11.24 24.64
CA GLN A 18 -1.51 11.95 23.41
C GLN A 18 -1.23 11.14 22.14
N GLY A 19 -0.09 10.45 22.05
CA GLY A 19 0.23 9.58 20.91
C GLY A 19 -0.74 8.40 20.76
N LEU A 20 -1.15 7.78 21.88
CA LEU A 20 -2.13 6.68 21.91
C LEU A 20 -3.56 7.17 21.65
N THR A 21 -3.96 8.32 22.19
CA THR A 21 -5.29 8.90 21.96
C THR A 21 -5.44 9.40 20.54
N THR A 22 -4.36 9.87 19.88
CA THR A 22 -4.40 10.24 18.46
C THR A 22 -4.67 9.01 17.59
N ARG A 23 -4.00 7.88 17.86
CA ARG A 23 -4.28 6.61 17.15
C ARG A 23 -5.71 6.12 17.38
N TRP A 24 -6.18 6.13 18.63
CA TRP A 24 -7.56 5.76 18.97
C TRP A 24 -8.60 6.72 18.37
N PHE A 25 -8.31 8.02 18.31
CA PHE A 25 -9.16 9.05 17.71
C PHE A 25 -9.18 8.96 16.19
N LEU A 26 -8.06 8.63 15.53
CA LEU A 26 -8.00 8.30 14.11
C LEU A 26 -8.79 7.02 13.78
N GLU A 27 -8.68 5.99 14.63
CA GLU A 27 -9.52 4.77 14.54
C GLU A 27 -11.02 5.08 14.76
N LYS A 28 -11.35 6.08 15.60
CA LYS A 28 -12.73 6.50 15.91
C LYS A 28 -13.34 7.52 14.94
N LEU A 29 -12.53 8.35 14.28
CA LEU A 29 -13.01 9.33 13.28
C LEU A 29 -13.17 8.74 11.88
N ASN A 30 -12.82 7.49 11.67
CA ASN A 30 -13.13 6.79 10.43
C ASN A 30 -14.58 6.25 10.44
N LEU A 31 -15.53 7.13 10.09
CA LEU A 31 -16.66 6.81 9.20
C LEU A 31 -17.33 5.43 9.43
N ILE A 32 -18.06 5.28 10.54
CA ILE A 32 -18.73 4.03 11.01
C ILE A 32 -19.98 3.64 10.15
N GLY A 33 -19.94 3.88 8.83
CA GLY A 33 -20.95 3.41 7.88
C GLY A 33 -20.41 2.35 6.90
N ASP A 34 -19.18 2.56 6.40
CA ASP A 34 -18.64 1.85 5.23
C ASP A 34 -17.40 0.99 5.53
N GLN A 35 -16.97 0.91 6.80
CA GLN A 35 -15.72 0.25 7.20
C GLN A 35 -15.63 -1.24 6.81
N PRO A 36 -16.69 -2.07 6.92
CA PRO A 36 -16.61 -3.47 6.49
C PRO A 36 -16.43 -3.63 4.98
N LEU A 37 -17.12 -2.79 4.18
CA LEU A 37 -17.03 -2.81 2.72
C LEU A 37 -15.66 -2.31 2.25
N ARG A 38 -15.16 -1.20 2.83
CA ARG A 38 -13.81 -0.70 2.56
C ARG A 38 -12.74 -1.72 2.94
N GLN A 39 -12.89 -2.39 4.08
CA GLN A 39 -11.99 -3.46 4.52
C GLN A 39 -12.01 -4.64 3.56
N GLN A 40 -13.20 -5.13 3.18
CA GLN A 40 -13.34 -6.21 2.20
C GLN A 40 -12.67 -5.83 0.87
N TYR A 41 -12.94 -4.62 0.36
CA TYR A 41 -12.34 -4.14 -0.88
C TYR A 41 -10.80 -4.08 -0.78
N SER A 42 -10.28 -3.58 0.34
CA SER A 42 -8.84 -3.52 0.63
C SER A 42 -8.19 -4.89 0.62
N GLU A 43 -8.84 -5.90 1.22
CA GLU A 43 -8.33 -7.27 1.23
C GLU A 43 -8.25 -7.86 -0.18
N VAL A 44 -9.28 -7.64 -1.00
CA VAL A 44 -9.30 -8.11 -2.39
C VAL A 44 -8.22 -7.39 -3.21
N LEU A 45 -8.01 -6.08 -2.99
CA LEU A 45 -6.93 -5.33 -3.63
C LEU A 45 -5.54 -5.86 -3.26
N ALA A 46 -5.31 -6.11 -1.97
CA ALA A 46 -4.05 -6.66 -1.48
C ALA A 46 -3.75 -8.02 -2.13
N ARG A 47 -4.76 -8.88 -2.27
CA ARG A 47 -4.62 -10.17 -2.99
C ARG A 47 -4.26 -9.97 -4.46
N ARG A 48 -4.90 -9.02 -5.16
CA ARG A 48 -4.55 -8.65 -6.55
C ARG A 48 -3.08 -8.23 -6.66
N ILE A 49 -2.63 -7.34 -5.78
CA ILE A 49 -1.25 -6.84 -5.77
C ILE A 49 -0.27 -8.00 -5.53
N ALA A 50 -0.51 -8.83 -4.52
CA ALA A 50 0.35 -9.96 -4.19
C ALA A 50 0.46 -10.96 -5.36
N LEU A 51 -0.66 -11.34 -5.99
CA LEU A 51 -0.63 -12.25 -7.14
C LEU A 51 0.05 -11.65 -8.36
N ASN A 52 -0.08 -10.34 -8.61
CA ASN A 52 0.68 -9.68 -9.66
C ASN A 52 2.19 -9.72 -9.40
N ARG A 53 2.63 -9.51 -8.14
CA ARG A 53 4.05 -9.67 -7.77
C ARG A 53 4.53 -11.10 -8.02
N VAL A 54 3.75 -12.11 -7.65
CA VAL A 54 4.05 -13.53 -7.91
C VAL A 54 4.11 -13.81 -9.42
N ARG A 55 3.15 -13.30 -10.19
CA ARG A 55 3.09 -13.44 -11.65
C ARG A 55 4.35 -12.85 -12.30
N ASN A 56 4.75 -11.65 -11.92
CA ASN A 56 5.95 -11.00 -12.43
C ASN A 56 7.21 -11.82 -12.11
N TYR A 57 7.34 -12.34 -10.88
CA TYR A 57 8.43 -13.23 -10.51
C TYR A 57 8.46 -14.52 -11.36
N LEU A 58 7.30 -15.12 -11.64
CA LEU A 58 7.20 -16.31 -12.49
C LEU A 58 7.59 -16.00 -13.95
N GLU A 59 7.24 -14.82 -14.48
CA GLU A 59 7.62 -14.37 -15.83
C GLU A 59 9.12 -14.06 -15.96
N GLU A 60 9.73 -13.50 -14.92
CA GLU A 60 11.18 -13.24 -14.88
C GLU A 60 11.99 -14.54 -14.69
N GLY A 61 11.51 -15.46 -13.84
CA GLY A 61 12.11 -16.78 -13.64
C GLY A 61 12.09 -17.66 -14.90
N LEU A 62 11.03 -17.59 -15.71
CA LEU A 62 10.92 -18.26 -17.01
C LEU A 62 12.00 -17.83 -18.01
N LYS A 63 12.49 -16.59 -17.91
CA LYS A 63 13.54 -16.08 -18.81
C LYS A 63 14.93 -16.54 -18.41
N THR A 64 15.11 -17.02 -17.18
CA THR A 64 16.43 -17.20 -16.55
C THR A 64 16.75 -18.64 -16.14
N THR A 65 15.79 -19.57 -16.18
CA THR A 65 16.00 -20.94 -15.64
C THR A 65 15.62 -22.06 -16.60
N GLU A 66 16.45 -23.11 -16.70
CA GLU A 66 16.18 -24.39 -17.38
C GLU A 66 15.20 -25.31 -16.58
N ILE A 67 14.34 -24.74 -15.73
CA ILE A 67 13.35 -25.52 -14.97
C ILE A 67 12.31 -26.10 -15.93
N ASP A 68 11.88 -27.35 -15.64
CA ASP A 68 10.87 -28.07 -16.39
C ASP A 68 9.65 -27.18 -16.71
N SER A 69 9.52 -26.87 -18.00
CA SER A 69 8.65 -25.82 -18.50
C SER A 69 7.17 -26.11 -18.23
N ASP A 70 6.79 -27.38 -18.05
CA ASP A 70 5.39 -27.78 -17.95
C ASP A 70 4.78 -27.48 -16.57
N LEU A 71 5.49 -27.79 -15.48
CA LEU A 71 5.05 -27.46 -14.13
C LEU A 71 4.98 -25.95 -13.94
N TRP A 72 5.98 -25.22 -14.44
CA TRP A 72 6.04 -23.77 -14.32
C TRP A 72 4.93 -23.08 -15.11
N ARG A 73 4.69 -23.50 -16.37
CA ARG A 73 3.57 -22.99 -17.18
C ARG A 73 2.23 -23.27 -16.54
N TYR A 74 2.05 -24.45 -15.94
CA TYR A 74 0.82 -24.78 -15.21
C TYR A 74 0.63 -23.82 -14.01
N GLN A 75 1.68 -23.56 -13.24
CA GLN A 75 1.63 -22.64 -12.11
C GLN A 75 1.29 -21.20 -12.55
N THR A 76 1.93 -20.70 -13.62
CA THR A 76 1.60 -19.38 -14.20
C THR A 76 0.13 -19.30 -14.59
N LYS A 77 -0.38 -20.33 -15.30
CA LYS A 77 -1.79 -20.37 -15.71
C LYS A 77 -2.76 -20.38 -14.52
N LEU A 78 -2.41 -21.06 -13.43
CA LEU A 78 -3.22 -21.07 -12.21
C LEU A 78 -3.27 -19.67 -11.57
N ILE A 79 -2.13 -18.99 -11.48
CA ILE A 79 -2.05 -17.60 -10.98
C ILE A 79 -2.86 -16.65 -11.87
N ASP A 80 -2.73 -16.76 -13.20
CA ASP A 80 -3.51 -15.95 -14.15
C ASP A 80 -5.02 -16.15 -13.96
N THR A 81 -5.46 -17.40 -13.77
CA THR A 81 -6.87 -17.73 -13.53
C THR A 81 -7.36 -17.09 -12.23
N GLN A 82 -6.58 -17.19 -11.15
CA GLN A 82 -6.94 -16.59 -9.85
C GLN A 82 -6.98 -15.06 -9.94
N LEU A 83 -6.07 -14.44 -10.69
CA LEU A 83 -6.07 -13.01 -10.97
C LEU A 83 -7.33 -12.60 -11.74
N THR A 84 -7.78 -13.38 -12.72
CA THR A 84 -9.06 -13.13 -13.40
C THR A 84 -10.22 -13.11 -12.42
N THR A 85 -10.34 -14.12 -11.55
CA THR A 85 -11.41 -14.18 -10.54
C THR A 85 -11.41 -12.98 -9.61
N ILE A 86 -10.23 -12.58 -9.12
CA ILE A 86 -10.10 -11.41 -8.23
C ILE A 86 -10.46 -10.11 -8.96
N ASN A 87 -10.05 -9.98 -10.23
CA ASN A 87 -10.39 -8.79 -11.02
C ASN A 87 -11.90 -8.69 -11.28
N ASP A 88 -12.58 -9.82 -11.49
CA ASP A 88 -14.03 -9.85 -11.64
C ASP A 88 -14.74 -9.45 -10.33
N GLU A 89 -14.25 -9.95 -9.18
CA GLU A 89 -14.76 -9.55 -7.85
C GLU A 89 -14.58 -8.04 -7.59
N ILE A 90 -13.40 -7.48 -7.89
CA ILE A 90 -13.14 -6.04 -7.78
C ILE A 90 -14.09 -5.25 -8.69
N LYS A 91 -14.31 -5.71 -9.92
CA LYS A 91 -15.20 -5.05 -10.86
C LYS A 91 -16.64 -5.05 -10.37
N GLU A 92 -17.11 -6.14 -9.80
CA GLU A 92 -18.44 -6.24 -9.19
C GLU A 92 -18.58 -5.28 -7.99
N LEU A 93 -17.61 -5.31 -7.06
CA LEU A 93 -17.61 -4.43 -5.88
C LEU A 93 -17.66 -2.95 -6.30
N ARG A 94 -16.83 -2.53 -7.26
CA ARG A 94 -16.84 -1.15 -7.76
C ARG A 94 -18.13 -0.77 -8.48
N SER A 95 -18.71 -1.68 -9.25
CA SER A 95 -19.96 -1.40 -9.97
C SER A 95 -21.12 -1.14 -9.01
N ASN A 96 -21.10 -1.76 -7.83
CA ASN A 96 -22.13 -1.61 -6.81
C ASN A 96 -21.85 -0.45 -5.85
N HIS A 97 -20.60 0.00 -5.76
CA HIS A 97 -20.12 0.95 -4.76
C HIS A 97 -19.11 1.95 -5.36
N PRO A 98 -19.56 2.99 -6.09
CA PRO A 98 -18.69 4.01 -6.67
C PRO A 98 -17.81 4.73 -5.64
N GLU A 99 -18.24 4.80 -4.37
CA GLU A 99 -17.50 5.35 -3.25
C GLU A 99 -16.12 4.68 -3.01
N LEU A 100 -15.91 3.47 -3.54
CA LEU A 100 -14.66 2.73 -3.44
C LEU A 100 -13.55 3.25 -4.36
N GLU A 101 -13.85 4.14 -5.30
CA GLU A 101 -12.85 4.75 -6.19
C GLU A 101 -11.78 5.53 -5.39
N THR A 102 -12.22 6.25 -4.36
CA THR A 102 -11.31 6.98 -3.44
C THR A 102 -10.35 6.03 -2.71
N VAL A 103 -10.83 4.85 -2.32
CA VAL A 103 -10.03 3.83 -1.63
C VAL A 103 -8.99 3.23 -2.58
N GLU A 104 -9.35 2.97 -3.84
CA GLU A 104 -8.41 2.45 -4.84
C GLU A 104 -7.29 3.47 -5.13
N LEU A 105 -7.62 4.77 -5.17
CA LEU A 105 -6.63 5.83 -5.35
C LEU A 105 -5.67 5.95 -4.15
N GLU A 106 -6.20 5.98 -2.92
CA GLU A 106 -5.40 5.99 -1.69
C GLU A 106 -4.43 4.78 -1.65
N GLN A 107 -4.94 3.58 -1.93
CA GLN A 107 -4.12 2.36 -1.94
C GLN A 107 -3.09 2.34 -3.06
N LEU A 108 -3.40 2.92 -4.21
CA LEU A 108 -2.43 3.06 -5.30
C LEU A 108 -1.26 3.96 -4.86
N GLN A 109 -1.55 5.10 -4.24
CA GLN A 109 -0.53 6.03 -3.76
C GLN A 109 0.36 5.37 -2.68
N GLU A 110 -0.25 4.68 -1.70
CA GLU A 110 0.49 3.91 -0.69
C GLU A 110 1.38 2.84 -1.33
N THR A 111 0.84 2.08 -2.29
CA THR A 111 1.60 1.04 -3.00
C THR A 111 2.80 1.62 -3.75
N MET A 112 2.68 2.81 -4.35
CA MET A 112 3.79 3.48 -5.03
C MET A 112 4.92 3.85 -4.06
N LEU A 113 4.57 4.33 -2.86
CA LEU A 113 5.54 4.63 -1.80
C LEU A 113 6.22 3.36 -1.27
N ASP A 114 5.44 2.28 -1.07
CA ASP A 114 5.96 0.99 -0.61
C ASP A 114 6.94 0.38 -1.62
N ILE A 115 6.63 0.46 -2.92
CA ILE A 115 7.52 -0.04 -3.97
C ILE A 115 8.86 0.69 -3.94
N GLU A 116 8.87 2.03 -3.77
CA GLU A 116 10.10 2.80 -3.64
C GLU A 116 10.91 2.34 -2.42
N ALA A 117 10.26 2.24 -1.26
CA ALA A 117 10.91 1.82 -0.02
C ALA A 117 11.49 0.40 -0.10
N ASP A 118 10.71 -0.57 -0.59
CA ASP A 118 11.12 -1.95 -0.78
C ASP A 118 12.33 -2.05 -1.72
N THR A 119 12.31 -1.29 -2.83
CA THR A 119 13.40 -1.26 -3.81
C THR A 119 14.69 -0.72 -3.20
N TYR A 120 14.62 0.38 -2.44
CA TYR A 120 15.79 0.95 -1.79
C TYR A 120 16.36 -0.01 -0.74
N ALA A 121 15.50 -0.64 0.05
CA ALA A 121 15.91 -1.63 1.04
C ALA A 121 16.56 -2.87 0.39
N GLU A 122 16.07 -3.33 -0.76
CA GLU A 122 16.70 -4.41 -1.52
C GLU A 122 18.12 -4.03 -2.00
N PHE A 123 18.30 -2.82 -2.51
CA PHE A 123 19.60 -2.37 -3.03
C PHE A 123 20.63 -2.13 -1.92
N ILE A 124 20.20 -1.70 -0.74
CA ILE A 124 21.07 -1.63 0.44
C ILE A 124 21.46 -3.03 0.91
N ARG A 125 20.51 -3.96 1.02
CA ARG A 125 20.79 -5.35 1.45
C ARG A 125 21.71 -6.10 0.48
N SER A 126 21.60 -5.81 -0.82
CA SER A 126 22.49 -6.39 -1.85
C SER A 126 23.84 -5.67 -1.96
N GLY A 127 24.08 -4.61 -1.18
CA GLY A 127 25.32 -3.83 -1.20
C GLY A 127 25.51 -3.00 -2.47
N ARG A 128 24.46 -2.79 -3.27
CA ARG A 128 24.47 -1.93 -4.46
C ARG A 128 24.32 -0.45 -4.08
N LEU A 129 23.72 -0.18 -2.92
CA LEU A 129 23.66 1.12 -2.28
C LEU A 129 24.32 1.05 -0.90
N ASN A 130 25.08 2.08 -0.56
CA ASN A 130 25.77 2.19 0.72
C ASN A 130 25.00 3.00 1.76
N GLU A 131 23.93 3.69 1.35
CA GLU A 131 23.14 4.58 2.18
C GLU A 131 21.69 4.68 1.70
N ASN A 132 20.82 5.21 2.55
CA ASN A 132 19.42 5.47 2.21
C ASN A 132 19.33 6.59 1.17
N LEU A 133 18.55 6.36 0.11
CA LEU A 133 18.20 7.40 -0.85
C LEU A 133 17.06 8.26 -0.29
N SER A 134 17.04 9.53 -0.68
CA SER A 134 15.91 10.41 -0.39
C SER A 134 14.67 9.92 -1.17
N PRO A 135 13.52 9.71 -0.53
CA PRO A 135 12.28 9.37 -1.21
C PRO A 135 11.91 10.45 -2.22
N ILE A 136 11.69 10.07 -3.48
CA ILE A 136 11.27 10.99 -4.54
C ILE A 136 9.79 10.83 -4.86
N MET A 137 9.20 9.67 -4.58
CA MET A 137 7.82 9.37 -4.92
C MET A 137 6.83 10.31 -4.22
N GLN A 138 7.12 10.75 -3.00
CA GLN A 138 6.27 11.73 -2.30
C GLN A 138 6.16 13.07 -3.04
N GLN A 139 7.23 13.54 -3.69
CA GLN A 139 7.19 14.78 -4.48
C GLN A 139 6.36 14.60 -5.75
N VAL A 140 6.49 13.45 -6.41
CA VAL A 140 5.71 13.11 -7.60
C VAL A 140 4.21 13.04 -7.29
N LEU A 141 3.82 12.52 -6.12
CA LEU A 141 2.42 12.51 -5.68
C LEU A 141 1.87 13.93 -5.45
N ILE A 142 2.65 14.80 -4.81
CA ILE A 142 2.27 16.21 -4.59
C ILE A 142 2.06 16.95 -5.92
N GLU A 143 2.91 16.73 -6.91
CA GLU A 143 2.76 17.31 -8.24
C GLU A 143 1.51 16.80 -8.98
N ALA A 144 1.18 15.51 -8.82
CA ALA A 144 0.00 14.90 -9.42
C ALA A 144 -1.30 15.47 -8.83
N ASP A 145 -1.35 15.67 -7.52
CA ASP A 145 -2.51 16.26 -6.84
C ASP A 145 -2.71 17.72 -7.25
N GLN A 146 -1.63 18.51 -7.33
CA GLN A 146 -1.69 19.91 -7.77
C GLN A 146 -2.25 20.04 -9.20
N LYS A 147 -1.83 19.15 -10.10
CA LYS A 147 -2.31 19.15 -11.49
C LYS A 147 -3.77 18.75 -11.60
N THR A 148 -4.28 17.92 -10.69
CA THR A 148 -5.70 17.52 -10.64
C THR A 148 -6.58 18.71 -10.21
N ILE A 149 -6.11 19.47 -9.22
CA ILE A 149 -6.77 20.71 -8.74
C ILE A 149 -6.84 21.78 -9.85
N ASP A 150 -5.78 21.92 -10.64
CA ASP A 150 -5.75 22.91 -11.74
C ASP A 150 -6.73 22.58 -12.88
N ILE A 151 -7.04 21.29 -13.10
CA ILE A 151 -7.98 20.85 -14.15
C ILE A 151 -9.44 21.06 -13.71
N GLU A 152 -9.76 20.84 -12.43
CA GLU A 152 -11.10 21.09 -11.88
C GLU A 152 -11.44 22.59 -11.82
N ASN A 153 -10.45 23.47 -11.64
CA ASN A 153 -10.68 24.92 -11.59
C ASN A 153 -10.86 25.58 -12.98
N VAL A 154 -10.66 24.83 -14.07
CA VAL A 154 -10.75 25.33 -15.45
C VAL A 154 -12.01 24.81 -16.17
N THR A 155 -12.80 23.94 -15.53
CA THR A 155 -14.06 23.39 -16.06
C THR A 155 -15.27 23.98 -15.33
#